data_AF-A0A496T4Q0-F1
#
_entry.id   AF-A0A496T4Q0-F1
#
_cell.length_a   1.000
_cell.length_b   1.000
_cell.length_c   1.000
_cell.angle_alpha   90.00
_cell.angle_beta   90.00
_cell.angle_gamma   90.00
#
_symmetry.space_group_name_H-M   'P 1'
#
loop_
_entity.id
_entity.type
_entity.pdbx_description
1 polymer ?
#
loop_
_entity_poly.entity_id
_entity_poly.type
_entity_poly.pdbx_seq_one_letter_code
_entity_poly.pdbx_strand_id
1 'polypeptide(L)' 'MAPAQNLIFIMLDSFRQDHVSIYNHGEVVFTGIPPCQTPNIDKFAKECIIFENVYPCGLPTMPVRYELMTGQFSLPFR' A
#
# COMPACT_ATOMS: atom_id res chain seq x y z
N MET A 1 7.47 -29.26 15.79
CA MET A 1 7.63 -28.04 14.95
C MET A 1 6.33 -27.27 15.05
N ALA A 2 6.37 -25.99 15.42
CA ALA A 2 5.16 -25.17 15.34
C ALA A 2 4.69 -25.12 13.87
N PRO A 3 3.37 -25.10 13.61
CA PRO A 3 2.88 -24.96 12.25
C PRO A 3 3.41 -23.66 11.66
N ALA A 4 3.92 -23.73 10.42
CA ALA A 4 4.40 -22.55 9.73
C ALA A 4 3.22 -21.60 9.47
N GLN A 5 3.39 -20.32 9.79
CA GLN A 5 2.39 -19.31 9.51
C GLN A 5 2.40 -18.97 8.01
N ASN A 6 1.22 -18.83 7.42
CA ASN A 6 1.09 -18.38 6.04
C ASN A 6 1.32 -16.86 5.96
N LEU A 7 2.09 -16.42 4.96
CA LEU A 7 2.27 -15.01 4.63
C LEU A 7 1.60 -14.72 3.29
N ILE A 8 0.69 -13.74 3.28
CA ILE A 8 0.04 -13.25 2.06
C ILE A 8 0.51 -11.81 1.83
N PHE A 9 1.15 -11.56 0.69
CA PHE A 9 1.58 -10.23 0.28
C PHE A 9 0.68 -9.72 -0.84
N ILE A 10 -0.06 -8.64 -0.57
CA ILE A 10 -0.98 -8.00 -1.53
C ILE A 10 -0.38 -6.66 -1.95
N MET A 11 -0.24 -6.45 -3.25
CA MET A 11 0.29 -5.21 -3.83
C MET A 11 -0.63 -4.73 -4.95
N LEU A 12 -0.97 -3.44 -4.92
CA LEU A 12 -1.81 -2.79 -5.92
C LEU A 12 -0.96 -1.89 -6.81
N ASP A 13 -1.28 -1.83 -8.10
CA ASP A 13 -0.56 -1.01 -9.08
C ASP A 13 -1.23 0.35 -9.23
N SER A 14 -0.43 1.42 -9.24
CA SER A 14 -0.92 2.80 -9.41
C SER A 14 -1.99 3.21 -8.40
N PHE A 15 -1.92 2.64 -7.18
CA PHE A 15 -2.88 2.87 -6.11
C PHE A 15 -2.37 3.95 -5.15
N ARG A 16 -3.04 5.09 -5.13
CA ARG A 16 -2.65 6.23 -4.28
C ARG A 16 -3.20 6.08 -2.87
N GLN A 17 -2.41 6.53 -1.91
CA GLN A 17 -2.78 6.53 -0.49
C GLN A 17 -4.06 7.34 -0.22
N ASP A 18 -4.24 8.51 -0.85
CA ASP A 18 -5.43 9.35 -0.70
C ASP A 18 -6.71 8.76 -1.35
N HIS A 19 -6.60 7.62 -2.04
CA HIS A 19 -7.74 6.88 -2.59
C HIS A 19 -8.14 5.68 -1.72
N VAL A 20 -7.77 5.70 -0.44
CA VAL A 20 -8.22 4.73 0.58
C VAL A 20 -8.92 5.49 1.69
N SER A 21 -10.12 5.05 2.07
CA SER A 21 -10.95 5.77 3.04
C SER A 21 -10.29 5.93 4.41
N ILE A 22 -9.48 4.97 4.84
CA ILE A 22 -8.74 5.07 6.10
C ILE A 22 -7.68 6.18 6.11
N TYR A 23 -7.09 6.50 4.95
CA TYR A 23 -6.06 7.55 4.82
C TYR A 23 -6.63 8.92 4.47
N ASN A 24 -7.71 8.99 3.69
CA ASN A 24 -8.37 10.25 3.37
C ASN A 24 -9.46 10.64 4.38
N HIS A 25 -9.74 9.79 5.36
CA HIS A 25 -10.76 9.99 6.41
C HIS A 25 -12.17 10.27 5.88
N GLY A 26 -12.49 9.81 4.67
CA GLY A 26 -13.77 10.10 4.02
C GLY A 26 -13.89 11.52 3.46
N GLU A 27 -12.78 12.23 3.32
CA GLU A 27 -12.74 13.58 2.76
C GLU A 27 -12.68 13.57 1.22
N VAL A 28 -13.17 14.66 0.63
CA VAL A 28 -13.13 14.86 -0.83
C VAL A 28 -11.71 15.24 -1.24
N VAL A 29 -11.07 14.39 -2.06
CA VAL A 29 -9.73 14.64 -2.61
C VAL A 29 -9.77 15.51 -3.87
N PHE A 30 -10.80 15.33 -4.69
CA PHE A 30 -10.97 16.09 -5.93
C PHE A 30 -12.35 16.71 -6.03
N THR A 31 -12.41 17.97 -6.44
CA THR A 31 -13.68 18.67 -6.67
C THR A 31 -14.56 17.91 -7.65
N GLY A 32 -15.81 17.65 -7.26
CA GLY A 32 -16.77 16.93 -8.09
C GLY A 32 -16.65 15.40 -8.05
N ILE A 33 -15.74 14.85 -7.25
CA ILE A 33 -15.60 13.41 -7.03
C ILE A 33 -15.98 13.10 -5.58
N PRO A 34 -16.93 12.17 -5.33
CA PRO A 34 -17.25 11.78 -3.96
C PRO A 34 -16.04 11.10 -3.30
N PRO A 35 -15.96 11.12 -1.96
CA PRO A 35 -14.89 10.42 -1.24
C PRO A 35 -14.84 8.94 -1.59
N CYS A 36 -13.62 8.39 -1.70
CA CYS A 36 -13.45 6.97 -1.99
C CYS A 36 -14.00 6.13 -0.82
N GLN A 37 -14.65 5.01 -1.13
CA GLN A 37 -15.18 4.07 -0.15
C GLN A 37 -14.46 2.74 -0.27
N THR A 38 -13.73 2.35 0.76
CA THR A 38 -12.98 1.08 0.80
C THR A 38 -13.36 0.23 2.02
N PRO A 39 -14.64 -0.19 2.17
CA PRO A 39 -15.15 -0.78 3.41
C PRO A 39 -14.43 -2.07 3.84
N ASN A 40 -13.93 -2.87 2.89
CA ASN A 40 -13.15 -4.07 3.19
C ASN A 40 -11.75 -3.73 3.74
N ILE A 41 -11.10 -2.70 3.20
CA ILE A 41 -9.81 -2.22 3.70
C ILE A 41 -10.02 -1.58 5.07
N ASP A 42 -11.07 -0.77 5.25
CA ASP A 42 -11.39 -0.13 6.54
C ASP A 42 -11.68 -1.16 7.64
N LYS A 43 -12.38 -2.25 7.30
CA LYS A 43 -12.62 -3.34 8.25
C LYS A 43 -11.32 -4.05 8.61
N PHE A 44 -10.46 -4.34 7.63
CA PHE A 44 -9.18 -5.00 7.84
C PHE A 44 -8.22 -4.12 8.68
N ALA A 45 -8.21 -2.81 8.43
CA ALA A 45 -7.33 -1.85 9.10
C ALA A 45 -7.55 -1.78 10.62
N LYS A 46 -8.76 -2.07 11.12
CA LYS A 46 -9.08 -2.11 12.57
C LYS A 46 -8.27 -3.14 13.36
N GLU A 47 -7.76 -4.16 12.69
CA GLU A 47 -7.00 -5.26 13.29
C GLU A 47 -5.52 -5.23 12.85
N CYS A 48 -5.08 -4.15 12.19
CA CYS A 48 -3.76 -4.03 11.60
C CYS A 48 -2.95 -2.87 12.17
N ILE A 49 -1.64 -2.91 11.94
CA ILE A 49 -0.76 -1.74 12.07
C ILE A 49 -0.82 -0.99 10.74
N ILE A 50 -1.09 0.32 10.82
CA ILE A 50 -1.16 1.21 9.65
C ILE A 50 0.11 2.06 9.63
N PHE A 51 0.70 2.20 8.45
CA PHE A 51 1.85 3.08 8.23
C PHE A 51 1.41 4.28 7.40
N GLU A 52 1.58 5.50 7.94
CA GLU A 52 1.16 6.74 7.26
C GLU A 52 2.25 7.29 6.33
N ASN A 53 3.51 6.93 6.56
CA ASN A 53 4.68 7.44 5.86
C ASN A 53 5.48 6.29 5.22
N VAL A 54 4.92 5.69 4.17
CA VAL A 54 5.58 4.63 3.38
C VAL A 54 5.99 5.18 2.03
N TYR A 55 7.29 5.16 1.76
CA TYR A 55 7.85 5.62 0.49
C TYR A 55 8.41 4.45 -0.29
N PRO A 56 8.10 4.33 -1.59
CA PRO A 56 8.78 3.38 -2.46
C PRO A 56 10.25 3.79 -2.57
N CYS A 57 11.12 2.81 -2.54
CA CYS A 57 12.55 2.98 -2.63
C CYS A 57 12.98 3.37 -4.07
N GLY A 58 12.32 2.79 -5.07
CA GLY A 58 12.50 3.09 -6.49
C GLY A 58 11.17 3.10 -7.25
N LEU A 59 11.11 3.87 -8.33
CA LEU A 59 9.97 3.96 -9.25
C LEU A 59 10.48 3.86 -10.71
N PRO A 60 9.67 3.39 -11.68
CA PRO A 60 8.26 3.01 -11.60
C PRO A 60 8.05 1.52 -11.21
N THR A 61 6.87 0.96 -11.46
CA THR A 61 6.38 -0.40 -11.12
C THR A 61 7.43 -1.52 -10.90
N MET A 62 8.39 -1.70 -11.80
CA MET A 62 9.37 -2.81 -11.70
C MET A 62 10.41 -2.62 -10.58
N PRO A 63 11.11 -1.47 -10.50
CA PRO A 63 11.95 -1.10 -9.36
C PRO A 63 11.34 -1.41 -7.98
N VAL A 64 10.15 -0.87 -7.68
CA VAL A 64 9.50 -1.07 -6.36
C VAL A 64 9.18 -2.55 -6.10
N ARG A 65 8.74 -3.30 -7.11
CA ARG A 65 8.44 -4.73 -6.96
C ARG A 65 9.68 -5.56 -6.70
N TYR A 66 10.77 -5.27 -7.41
CA TYR A 66 12.07 -5.92 -7.18
C TYR A 66 12.55 -5.68 -5.75
N GLU A 67 12.49 -4.44 -5.29
CA GLU A 67 12.94 -4.03 -3.96
C GLU A 67 12.11 -4.66 -2.85
N LEU A 68 10.78 -4.74 -2.99
CA LEU A 68 9.91 -5.39 -2.00
C LEU A 68 10.14 -6.90 -1.91
N MET A 69 10.52 -7.55 -3.01
CA MET A 69 10.75 -9.00 -3.04
C MET A 69 12.16 -9.39 -2.60
N THR A 70 13.14 -8.52 -2.82
CA THR A 70 14.57 -8.84 -2.59
C THR A 70 15.18 -8.09 -1.40
N GLY A 71 14.56 -6.99 -0.95
CA GLY A 71 15.14 -6.09 0.03
C GLY A 71 16.41 -5.36 -0.46
N GLN A 72 16.60 -5.24 -1.78
CA GLN A 72 17.79 -4.64 -2.39
C GLN A 72 17.40 -3.49 -3.33
N PHE A 73 18.10 -2.35 -3.22
CA PHE A 73 17.95 -1.23 -4.15
C PHE A 73 18.17 -1.66 -5.60
N SER A 74 17.27 -1.25 -6.50
CA SER A 74 17.43 -1.45 -7.94
C SER A 74 18.11 -0.27 -8.62
N LEU A 75 17.92 0.95 -8.13
CA LEU A 75 18.44 2.17 -8.74
C LEU A 75 19.46 2.88 -7.84
N PRO A 76 20.38 3.70 -8.41
CA PRO A 76 20.63 3.89 -9.85
C PRO A 76 21.68 2.91 -10.43
N PHE A 77 22.25 2.04 -9.62
CA PHE A 77 23.49 1.32 -9.96
C PHE A 77 23.28 -0.14 -10.41
N ARG A 78 22.03 -0.59 -10.58
CA ARG A 78 21.69 -1.96 -10.96
C ARG A 78 20.78 -2.04 -12.18
#